data_AF-A0A3A5PMN5-F1
#
_entry.id   AF-A0A3A5PMN5-F1
#
_cell.length_a   1.000
_cell.length_b   1.000
_cell.length_c   1.000
_cell.angle_alpha   90.00
_cell.angle_beta   90.00
_cell.angle_gamma   90.00
#
_symmetry.space_group_name_H-M   'P 1'
#
loop_
_entity.id
_entity.type
_entity.pdbx_description
1 polymer ?
#
loop_
_entity_poly.entity_id
_entity_poly.type
_entity_poly.pdbx_seq_one_letter_code
_entity_poly.pdbx_strand_id
1 'polypeptide(L)'
;MRKAIITTLSVLIVLLSIACNTRVNYNKYLITIDSLIVQQPDTALSMLEAFPTNSLQTQADSAYYGLLMTEARDKNYIIQTNDSLIQSALTYYNGTNDIEKRARAHYYSGCVYRDSQRRTESMTQYLIAEPLAEKAGERRLLSLIYLNIGYLYYSQNLNTQADSSYQLAQQIGIQLKDSVLQAEVLSRRGVICMEKGEEFYPEAEKMMLKALAIVQKQSNIQLKENVFSSLCQLYNWMENGEKAIEFAKQNLGVQKDRTTCYKAFELLGSAYYLILQYDSARYYLQKSLFTTDYATKAGAYMYLADIAKEQGDLATSLEMERNYSAYLDSMQKSRQPDAIVCAEQGMPSNKQNIISKHTHYRIIGISIIILTLIVAVIILSYKKRKQKPNNQTEKEMLHKAGLVLFEQSEVYNKMTLIIRSHKEKAESEIMHQGDWLQLIAETNKCWNNIARELQSKYHLTEDEIYLCCLYLTNLPISHFCHILSCERDTIYKKADRILENKMGFAHKEISLKEALKKNLQSSCQS
;
A
#
# COMPACT_ATOMS: atom_id res chain seq x y z
N MET A 1 45.10 13.49 -38.52
CA MET A 1 44.41 13.78 -37.23
C MET A 1 43.18 12.91 -36.99
N ARG A 2 42.13 12.92 -37.84
CA ARG A 2 40.92 12.09 -37.63
C ARG A 2 41.19 10.59 -37.44
N LYS A 3 42.05 9.97 -38.26
CA LYS A 3 42.39 8.53 -38.12
C LYS A 3 43.07 8.22 -36.79
N ALA A 4 43.98 9.08 -36.32
CA ALA A 4 44.66 8.93 -35.03
C ALA A 4 43.70 9.04 -33.84
N ILE A 5 42.74 9.98 -33.90
CA ILE A 5 41.70 10.17 -32.88
C ILE A 5 40.75 8.96 -32.81
N ILE A 6 40.38 8.39 -33.96
CA ILE A 6 39.52 7.20 -34.01
C ILE A 6 40.26 5.99 -33.41
N THR A 7 41.53 5.79 -33.75
CA THR A 7 42.34 4.71 -33.17
C THR A 7 42.52 4.87 -31.66
N THR A 8 42.79 6.08 -31.15
CA THR A 8 42.92 6.30 -29.71
C THR A 8 41.59 6.12 -28.98
N LEU A 9 40.46 6.55 -29.54
CA LEU A 9 39.14 6.28 -28.96
C LEU A 9 38.83 4.78 -28.91
N SER A 10 39.15 4.05 -29.99
CA SER A 10 38.91 2.60 -30.02
C SER A 10 39.78 1.83 -29.03
N VAL A 11 41.04 2.23 -28.85
CA VAL A 11 41.92 1.65 -27.82
C VAL A 11 41.43 2.00 -26.42
N LEU A 12 40.98 3.23 -26.19
CA LEU A 12 40.39 3.64 -24.91
C LEU A 12 39.11 2.86 -24.60
N ILE A 13 38.23 2.64 -25.59
CA ILE A 13 37.01 1.84 -25.45
C ILE A 13 37.37 0.39 -25.13
N VAL A 14 38.36 -0.20 -25.80
CA VAL A 14 38.83 -1.57 -25.49
C VAL A 14 39.44 -1.65 -24.10
N LEU A 15 40.25 -0.67 -23.68
CA LEU A 15 40.81 -0.61 -22.32
C LEU A 15 39.71 -0.42 -21.25
N LEU A 16 38.69 0.42 -21.52
CA LEU A 16 37.51 0.58 -20.67
C LEU A 16 36.64 -0.69 -20.64
N SER A 17 36.60 -1.46 -21.74
CA SER A 17 35.89 -2.75 -21.81
C SER A 17 36.58 -3.83 -20.97
N ILE A 18 37.92 -3.83 -20.96
CA ILE A 18 38.73 -4.76 -20.15
C ILE A 18 38.68 -4.36 -18.67
N ALA A 19 38.66 -3.06 -18.35
CA ALA A 19 38.54 -2.56 -16.97
C ALA A 19 37.13 -2.77 -16.37
N CYS A 20 36.07 -2.78 -17.18
CA CYS A 20 34.70 -2.92 -16.70
C CYS A 20 34.19 -4.38 -16.64
N ASN A 21 34.98 -5.38 -17.05
CA ASN A 21 34.48 -6.75 -17.16
C ASN A 21 35.50 -7.84 -16.78
N THR A 22 36.33 -7.59 -15.77
CA THR A 22 37.08 -8.66 -15.10
C THR A 22 36.11 -9.51 -14.28
N ARG A 23 35.44 -10.48 -14.92
CA ARG A 23 34.79 -11.57 -14.17
C ARG A 23 35.87 -12.28 -13.37
N VAL A 24 35.86 -12.07 -12.06
CA VAL A 24 36.76 -12.76 -11.12
C VAL A 24 36.46 -14.25 -11.21
N ASN A 25 37.47 -15.04 -11.58
CA ASN A 25 37.33 -16.48 -11.72
C ASN A 25 37.76 -17.15 -10.41
N TYR A 26 36.79 -17.36 -9.51
CA TYR A 26 37.04 -17.99 -8.22
C TYR A 26 37.41 -19.47 -8.37
N ASN A 27 38.11 -20.00 -7.37
CA ASN A 27 38.40 -21.42 -7.25
C ASN A 27 37.11 -22.25 -7.37
N LYS A 28 37.10 -23.22 -8.30
CA LYS A 28 35.92 -24.03 -8.64
C LYS A 28 35.36 -24.81 -7.45
N TYR A 29 36.22 -25.27 -6.54
CA TYR A 29 35.79 -25.98 -5.34
C TYR A 29 35.02 -25.06 -4.38
N LEU A 30 35.45 -23.80 -4.22
CA LEU A 30 34.73 -22.82 -3.41
C LEU A 30 33.35 -22.51 -4.00
N ILE A 31 33.25 -22.40 -5.33
CA ILE A 31 31.95 -22.24 -6.01
C ILE A 31 31.03 -23.43 -5.76
N THR A 32 31.56 -24.66 -5.82
CA THR A 32 30.79 -25.87 -5.50
C THR A 32 30.29 -25.85 -4.06
N ILE A 33 31.14 -25.48 -3.11
CA ILE A 33 30.77 -25.36 -1.70
C ILE A 33 29.67 -24.31 -1.51
N ASP A 34 29.81 -23.14 -2.14
CA ASP A 34 28.82 -22.05 -2.05
C ASP A 34 27.43 -22.51 -2.54
N SER A 35 27.38 -23.29 -3.62
CA SER A 35 26.11 -23.84 -4.13
C SER A 35 25.41 -24.81 -3.16
N LEU A 36 26.16 -25.43 -2.26
CA LEU A 36 25.65 -26.42 -1.30
C LEU A 36 25.32 -25.81 0.06
N ILE A 37 25.97 -24.70 0.44
CA ILE A 37 26.00 -24.18 1.81
C ILE A 37 24.62 -23.93 2.41
N VAL A 38 23.64 -23.54 1.60
CA VAL A 38 22.26 -23.30 2.05
C VAL A 38 21.51 -24.60 2.32
N GLN A 39 21.73 -25.65 1.52
CA GLN A 39 20.98 -26.91 1.61
C GLN A 39 21.65 -27.94 2.52
N GLN A 40 22.98 -27.92 2.57
CA GLN A 40 23.82 -28.88 3.29
C GLN A 40 24.94 -28.14 4.03
N PRO A 41 24.61 -27.34 5.08
CA PRO A 41 25.59 -26.53 5.79
C PRO A 41 26.66 -27.38 6.48
N ASP A 42 26.31 -28.52 7.08
CA ASP A 42 27.27 -29.43 7.74
C ASP A 42 28.32 -29.94 6.73
N THR A 43 27.86 -30.40 5.56
CA THR A 43 28.73 -30.87 4.48
C THR A 43 29.63 -29.74 3.96
N ALA A 44 29.06 -28.56 3.73
CA ALA A 44 29.82 -27.41 3.25
C ALA A 44 30.92 -27.00 4.24
N LEU A 45 30.61 -27.01 5.55
CA LEU A 45 31.61 -26.75 6.59
C LEU A 45 32.74 -27.79 6.57
N SER A 46 32.39 -29.08 6.53
CA SER A 46 33.40 -30.15 6.46
C SER A 46 34.30 -30.02 5.23
N MET A 47 33.72 -29.66 4.07
CA MET A 47 34.50 -29.42 2.85
C MET A 47 35.43 -28.21 2.96
N LEU A 48 35.01 -27.13 3.66
CA LEU A 48 35.84 -25.96 3.90
C LEU A 48 36.97 -26.24 4.89
N GLU A 49 36.71 -27.02 5.93
CA GLU A 49 37.72 -27.41 6.92
C GLU A 49 38.79 -28.33 6.32
N ALA A 50 38.40 -29.20 5.40
CA ALA A 50 39.32 -30.05 4.65
C ALA A 50 40.03 -29.33 3.49
N PHE A 51 39.66 -28.07 3.20
CA PHE A 51 40.19 -27.35 2.05
C PHE A 51 41.67 -26.96 2.26
N PRO A 52 42.58 -27.29 1.32
CA PRO A 52 43.99 -26.94 1.43
C PRO A 52 44.18 -25.44 1.22
N THR A 53 44.23 -24.65 2.30
CA THR A 53 44.31 -23.18 2.23
C THR A 53 45.56 -22.65 1.54
N ASN A 54 46.64 -23.43 1.48
CA ASN A 54 47.83 -23.15 0.67
C ASN A 54 47.58 -23.19 -0.85
N SER A 55 46.44 -23.73 -1.30
CA SER A 55 46.02 -23.72 -2.71
C SER A 55 45.30 -22.43 -3.14
N LEU A 56 45.03 -21.50 -2.21
CA LEU A 56 44.42 -20.21 -2.50
C LEU A 56 45.47 -19.31 -3.19
N GLN A 57 45.32 -19.13 -4.51
CA GLN A 57 46.33 -18.44 -5.33
C GLN A 57 46.12 -16.93 -5.39
N THR A 58 44.92 -16.45 -5.09
CA THR A 58 44.54 -15.04 -5.25
C THR A 58 43.94 -14.49 -3.98
N GLN A 59 44.04 -13.16 -3.80
CA GLN A 59 43.34 -12.46 -2.72
C GLN A 59 41.82 -12.65 -2.81
N ALA A 60 41.29 -12.80 -4.03
CA ALA A 60 39.88 -13.09 -4.27
C ALA A 60 39.46 -14.44 -3.70
N ASP A 61 40.26 -15.49 -3.93
CA ASP A 61 40.00 -16.82 -3.39
C ASP A 61 40.09 -16.84 -1.86
N SER A 62 41.07 -16.14 -1.29
CA SER A 62 41.20 -16.01 0.17
C SER A 62 40.02 -15.30 0.80
N ALA A 63 39.55 -14.21 0.19
CA ALA A 63 38.37 -13.48 0.64
C ALA A 63 37.09 -14.32 0.51
N TYR A 64 36.95 -15.08 -0.58
CA TYR A 64 35.79 -15.94 -0.79
C TYR A 64 35.79 -17.12 0.18
N TYR A 65 36.92 -17.76 0.41
CA TYR A 65 37.07 -18.78 1.44
C TYR A 65 36.72 -18.24 2.84
N GLY A 66 37.22 -17.05 3.20
CA GLY A 66 36.89 -16.41 4.47
C GLY A 66 35.39 -16.17 4.64
N LEU A 67 34.73 -15.66 3.59
CA LEU A 67 33.28 -15.47 3.57
C LEU A 67 32.52 -16.79 3.75
N LEU A 68 32.86 -17.82 2.96
CA LEU A 68 32.18 -19.12 3.00
C LEU A 68 32.41 -19.85 4.32
N MET A 69 33.61 -19.77 4.89
CA MET A 69 33.92 -20.35 6.21
C MET A 69 33.07 -19.69 7.30
N THR A 70 32.96 -18.36 7.31
CA THR A 70 32.11 -17.66 8.29
C THR A 70 30.65 -18.00 8.11
N GLU A 71 30.16 -18.06 6.86
CA GLU A 71 28.78 -18.46 6.55
C GLU A 71 28.47 -19.90 6.98
N ALA A 72 29.35 -20.84 6.66
CA ALA A 72 29.16 -22.25 6.99
C ALA A 72 29.10 -22.45 8.50
N ARG A 73 29.97 -21.77 9.26
CA ARG A 73 29.94 -21.80 10.72
C ARG A 73 28.65 -21.23 11.30
N ASP A 74 28.19 -20.08 10.81
CA ASP A 74 26.94 -19.45 11.25
C ASP A 74 25.73 -20.36 10.98
N LYS A 75 25.64 -20.97 9.78
CA LYS A 75 24.56 -21.91 9.45
C LYS A 75 24.58 -23.21 10.25
N ASN A 76 25.74 -23.59 10.77
CA ASN A 76 25.89 -24.73 11.68
C ASN A 76 25.82 -24.32 13.16
N TYR A 77 25.37 -23.09 13.45
CA TYR A 77 25.19 -22.57 14.80
C TYR A 77 26.46 -22.59 15.67
N ILE A 78 27.62 -22.46 15.02
CA ILE A 78 28.91 -22.33 15.70
C ILE A 78 29.09 -20.85 16.05
N ILE A 79 29.21 -20.56 17.35
CA ILE A 79 29.47 -19.20 17.86
C ILE A 79 30.81 -18.71 17.34
N GLN A 80 30.83 -17.55 16.70
CA GLN A 80 32.05 -16.96 16.13
C GLN A 80 32.39 -15.63 16.80
N THR A 81 33.53 -15.59 17.51
CA THR A 81 34.02 -14.35 18.15
C THR A 81 35.30 -13.79 17.52
N ASN A 82 35.95 -14.55 16.64
CA ASN A 82 37.11 -14.09 15.87
C ASN A 82 36.64 -13.53 14.52
N ASP A 83 36.91 -12.25 14.28
CA ASP A 83 36.49 -11.53 13.08
C ASP A 83 37.54 -11.51 11.96
N SER A 84 38.72 -12.09 12.14
CA SER A 84 39.83 -12.00 11.17
C SER A 84 39.46 -12.45 9.75
N LEU A 85 38.75 -13.58 9.64
CA LEU A 85 38.33 -14.13 8.34
C LEU A 85 37.32 -13.22 7.64
N ILE A 86 36.30 -12.76 8.39
CA ILE A 86 35.25 -11.92 7.82
C ILE A 86 35.77 -10.50 7.52
N GLN A 87 36.73 -9.99 8.30
CA GLN A 87 37.41 -8.72 8.01
C GLN A 87 38.25 -8.80 6.72
N SER A 88 38.90 -9.93 6.46
CA SER A 88 39.61 -10.14 5.18
C SER A 88 38.63 -10.10 4.00
N ALA A 89 37.48 -10.77 4.12
CA ALA A 89 36.42 -10.75 3.11
C ALA A 89 35.84 -9.33 2.92
N LEU A 90 35.54 -8.61 4.00
CA LEU A 90 35.07 -7.23 3.94
C LEU A 90 36.07 -6.30 3.24
N THR A 91 37.35 -6.39 3.60
CA THR A 91 38.41 -5.57 3.00
C THR A 91 38.45 -5.75 1.49
N TYR A 92 38.37 -7.00 1.02
CA TYR A 92 38.34 -7.30 -0.39
C TYR A 92 37.04 -6.82 -1.05
N TYR A 93 35.86 -7.26 -0.59
CA TYR A 93 34.60 -7.01 -1.28
C TYR A 93 34.16 -5.54 -1.26
N ASN A 94 34.58 -4.75 -0.25
CA ASN A 94 34.36 -3.30 -0.25
C ASN A 94 35.10 -2.57 -1.37
N GLY A 95 36.23 -3.11 -1.83
CA GLY A 95 36.99 -2.60 -2.97
C GLY A 95 36.48 -3.08 -4.33
N THR A 96 35.45 -3.93 -4.38
CA THR A 96 34.94 -4.54 -5.62
C THR A 96 33.53 -4.07 -5.98
N ASN A 97 33.11 -4.35 -7.22
CA ASN A 97 31.74 -4.15 -7.68
C ASN A 97 30.84 -5.38 -7.43
N ASP A 98 31.29 -6.41 -6.69
CA ASP A 98 30.49 -7.60 -6.35
C ASP A 98 29.56 -7.27 -5.18
N ILE A 99 28.40 -6.68 -5.51
CA ILE A 99 27.42 -6.20 -4.52
C ILE A 99 26.84 -7.36 -3.70
N GLU A 100 26.67 -8.54 -4.30
CA GLU A 100 26.14 -9.73 -3.63
C GLU A 100 27.08 -10.21 -2.52
N LYS A 101 28.37 -10.42 -2.83
CA LYS A 101 29.35 -10.85 -1.81
C LYS A 101 29.64 -9.77 -0.79
N ARG A 102 29.60 -8.50 -1.21
CA ARG A 102 29.71 -7.37 -0.27
C ARG A 102 28.54 -7.36 0.71
N ALA A 103 27.31 -7.60 0.26
CA ALA A 103 26.14 -7.72 1.14
C ALA A 103 26.30 -8.89 2.13
N ARG A 104 26.70 -10.07 1.65
CA ARG A 104 26.96 -11.25 2.49
C ARG A 104 28.07 -11.00 3.51
N ALA A 105 29.17 -10.36 3.10
CA ALA A 105 30.29 -10.06 3.99
C ALA A 105 29.88 -9.13 5.13
N HIS A 106 29.10 -8.08 4.85
CA HIS A 106 28.54 -7.23 5.89
C HIS A 106 27.55 -7.99 6.78
N TYR A 107 26.65 -8.79 6.21
CA TYR A 107 25.70 -9.59 6.99
C TYR A 107 26.42 -10.53 7.96
N TYR A 108 27.37 -11.34 7.48
CA TYR A 108 28.09 -12.28 8.33
C TYR A 108 29.06 -11.60 9.30
N SER A 109 29.56 -10.40 8.99
CA SER A 109 30.26 -9.58 9.98
C SER A 109 29.31 -9.14 11.11
N GLY A 110 28.06 -8.82 10.77
CA GLY A 110 27.00 -8.57 11.74
C GLY A 110 26.76 -9.79 12.64
N CYS A 111 26.75 -11.00 12.09
CA CYS A 111 26.61 -12.24 12.86
C CYS A 111 27.78 -12.45 13.83
N VAL A 112 29.03 -12.29 13.37
CA VAL A 112 30.23 -12.41 14.24
C VAL A 112 30.20 -11.38 15.38
N TYR A 113 29.79 -10.14 15.10
CA TYR A 113 29.65 -9.13 16.16
C TYR A 113 28.48 -9.41 17.11
N ARG A 114 27.36 -9.96 16.62
CA ARG A 114 26.26 -10.43 17.47
C ARG A 114 26.75 -11.48 18.45
N ASP A 115 27.45 -12.48 17.95
CA ASP A 115 28.01 -13.59 18.73
C ASP A 115 29.06 -13.11 19.75
N SER A 116 29.80 -12.05 19.39
CA SER A 116 30.75 -11.35 20.26
C SER A 116 30.11 -10.39 21.26
N GLN A 117 28.77 -10.31 21.31
CA GLN A 117 28.00 -9.34 22.11
C GLN A 117 28.30 -7.86 21.80
N ARG A 118 28.91 -7.58 20.64
CA ARG A 118 29.22 -6.24 20.10
C ARG A 118 28.02 -5.72 19.31
N ARG A 119 26.93 -5.42 20.03
CA ARG A 119 25.59 -5.22 19.45
C ARG A 119 25.48 -4.00 18.57
N THR A 120 26.14 -2.90 18.93
CA THR A 120 26.19 -1.67 18.14
C THR A 120 26.85 -1.92 16.79
N GLU A 121 28.04 -2.55 16.78
CA GLU A 121 28.73 -2.89 15.54
C GLU A 121 27.94 -3.90 14.71
N SER A 122 27.30 -4.88 15.37
CA SER A 122 26.40 -5.83 14.71
C SER A 122 25.26 -5.11 13.97
N MET A 123 24.57 -4.19 14.65
CA MET A 123 23.51 -3.38 14.05
C MET A 123 24.03 -2.56 12.87
N THR A 124 25.17 -1.89 13.01
CA THR A 124 25.79 -1.13 11.92
C THR A 124 26.06 -2.01 10.69
N GLN A 125 26.65 -3.20 10.88
CA GLN A 125 26.93 -4.11 9.77
C GLN A 125 25.66 -4.60 9.07
N TYR A 126 24.59 -4.93 9.82
CA TYR A 126 23.31 -5.29 9.23
C TYR A 126 22.67 -4.15 8.45
N LEU A 127 22.74 -2.91 8.95
CA LEU A 127 22.21 -1.73 8.26
C LEU A 127 23.01 -1.39 7.00
N ILE A 128 24.30 -1.73 6.93
CA ILE A 128 25.08 -1.63 5.69
C ILE A 128 24.67 -2.74 4.71
N ALA A 129 24.47 -3.96 5.21
CA ALA A 129 24.09 -5.12 4.39
C ALA A 129 22.69 -4.98 3.76
N GLU A 130 21.73 -4.37 4.46
CA GLU A 130 20.32 -4.23 4.03
C GLU A 130 20.18 -3.65 2.61
N PRO A 131 20.64 -2.42 2.30
CA PRO A 131 20.50 -1.84 0.97
C PRO A 131 21.35 -2.55 -0.09
N LEU A 132 22.45 -3.19 0.30
CA LEU A 132 23.27 -3.98 -0.63
C LEU A 132 22.53 -5.25 -1.05
N ALA A 133 21.91 -5.96 -0.10
CA ALA A 133 21.10 -7.14 -0.37
C ALA A 133 19.87 -6.79 -1.22
N GLU A 134 19.20 -5.66 -0.93
CA GLU A 134 18.10 -5.16 -1.76
C GLU A 134 18.56 -4.88 -3.20
N LYS A 135 19.67 -4.16 -3.37
CA LYS A 135 20.22 -3.83 -4.69
C LYS A 135 20.71 -5.04 -5.48
N ALA A 136 21.24 -6.05 -4.78
CA ALA A 136 21.65 -7.32 -5.38
C ALA A 136 20.46 -8.22 -5.76
N GLY A 137 19.25 -7.92 -5.28
CA GLY A 137 18.08 -8.79 -5.47
C GLY A 137 18.09 -10.02 -4.55
N GLU A 138 18.95 -10.05 -3.54
CA GLU A 138 19.14 -11.16 -2.60
C GLU A 138 18.03 -11.17 -1.53
N ARG A 139 16.82 -11.56 -1.94
CA ARG A 139 15.62 -11.53 -1.08
C ARG A 139 15.79 -12.37 0.18
N ARG A 140 16.36 -13.58 0.08
CA ARG A 140 16.58 -14.46 1.24
C ARG A 140 17.54 -13.81 2.24
N LEU A 141 18.67 -13.27 1.76
CA LEU A 141 19.62 -12.55 2.62
C LEU A 141 18.95 -11.35 3.31
N LEU A 142 18.16 -10.58 2.57
CA LEU A 142 17.42 -9.43 3.11
C LEU A 142 16.47 -9.84 4.25
N SER A 143 15.78 -10.98 4.14
CA SER A 143 14.95 -11.47 5.26
C SER A 143 15.76 -11.90 6.48
N LEU A 144 16.94 -12.49 6.29
CA LEU A 144 17.83 -12.87 7.39
C LEU A 144 18.41 -11.63 8.09
N ILE A 145 18.71 -10.57 7.34
CA ILE A 145 19.10 -9.26 7.88
C ILE A 145 17.99 -8.71 8.77
N TYR A 146 16.74 -8.67 8.28
CA TYR A 146 15.61 -8.19 9.10
C TYR A 146 15.36 -9.05 10.34
N LEU A 147 15.53 -10.36 10.24
CA LEU A 147 15.41 -11.26 11.38
C LEU A 147 16.47 -10.94 12.46
N ASN A 148 17.70 -10.68 12.05
CA ASN A 148 18.78 -10.37 12.98
C ASN A 148 18.69 -8.97 13.57
N ILE A 149 18.27 -7.98 12.77
CA ILE A 149 17.91 -6.64 13.29
C ILE A 149 16.79 -6.75 14.32
N GLY A 150 15.74 -7.53 14.03
CA GLY A 150 14.65 -7.79 14.97
C GLY A 150 15.13 -8.44 16.27
N TYR A 151 16.06 -9.40 16.17
CA TYR A 151 16.69 -10.02 17.35
C TYR A 151 17.46 -9.01 18.19
N LEU A 152 18.23 -8.12 17.56
CA LEU A 152 18.94 -7.05 18.27
C LEU A 152 17.96 -6.13 19.00
N TYR A 153 16.90 -5.64 18.34
CA TYR A 153 15.87 -4.83 19.02
C TYR A 153 15.22 -5.57 20.19
N TYR A 154 14.82 -6.83 19.98
CA TYR A 154 14.18 -7.65 21.02
C TYR A 154 15.10 -7.81 22.24
N SER A 155 16.39 -8.09 22.03
CA SER A 155 17.37 -8.21 23.13
C SER A 155 17.53 -6.94 23.96
N GLN A 156 17.13 -5.78 23.41
CA GLN A 156 17.18 -4.47 24.06
C GLN A 156 15.80 -3.99 24.56
N ASN A 157 14.79 -4.88 24.63
CA ASN A 157 13.40 -4.56 24.98
C ASN A 157 12.70 -3.57 24.03
N LEU A 158 13.16 -3.47 22.78
CA LEU A 158 12.55 -2.62 21.75
C LEU A 158 11.53 -3.43 20.94
N ASN A 159 10.51 -3.96 21.62
CA ASN A 159 9.57 -4.95 21.06
C ASN A 159 8.79 -4.45 19.84
N THR A 160 8.42 -3.18 19.80
CA THR A 160 7.72 -2.59 18.65
C THR A 160 8.60 -2.56 17.40
N GLN A 161 9.87 -2.16 17.54
CA GLN A 161 10.85 -2.17 16.44
C GLN A 161 11.21 -3.59 16.02
N ALA A 162 11.31 -4.51 17.00
CA ALA A 162 11.55 -5.92 16.75
C ALA A 162 10.42 -6.54 15.91
N ASP A 163 9.16 -6.38 16.33
CA ASP A 163 8.01 -6.91 15.57
C ASP A 163 7.92 -6.29 14.17
N SER A 164 8.20 -4.99 14.04
CA SER A 164 8.25 -4.32 12.72
C SER A 164 9.29 -4.96 11.79
N SER A 165 10.47 -5.28 12.31
CA SER A 165 11.53 -5.95 11.55
C SER A 165 11.15 -7.39 11.20
N TYR A 166 10.56 -8.13 12.14
CA TYR A 166 10.08 -9.49 11.89
C TYR A 166 8.93 -9.54 10.87
N GLN A 167 8.05 -8.53 10.84
CA GLN A 167 7.01 -8.43 9.80
C GLN A 167 7.60 -8.28 8.40
N LEU A 168 8.68 -7.49 8.23
CA LEU A 168 9.39 -7.38 6.95
C LEU A 168 9.99 -8.74 6.53
N ALA A 169 10.64 -9.44 7.46
CA ALA A 169 11.13 -10.81 7.22
C ALA A 169 9.99 -11.77 6.86
N GLN A 170 8.83 -11.66 7.52
CA GLN A 170 7.65 -12.49 7.26
C GLN A 170 7.14 -12.33 5.83
N GLN A 171 7.00 -11.09 5.36
CA GLN A 171 6.51 -10.80 4.01
C GLN A 171 7.40 -11.44 2.95
N ILE A 172 8.71 -11.36 3.13
CA ILE A 172 9.68 -12.00 2.25
C ILE A 172 9.58 -13.53 2.33
N GLY A 173 9.50 -14.10 3.54
CA GLY A 173 9.38 -15.55 3.72
C GLY A 173 8.13 -16.15 3.09
N ILE A 174 7.01 -15.42 3.10
CA ILE A 174 5.78 -15.80 2.39
C ILE A 174 6.01 -15.80 0.88
N GLN A 175 6.63 -14.75 0.34
CA GLN A 175 6.91 -14.64 -1.10
C GLN A 175 7.86 -15.74 -1.60
N LEU A 176 8.88 -16.07 -0.82
CA LEU A 176 9.84 -17.12 -1.13
C LEU A 176 9.31 -18.53 -0.88
N LYS A 177 8.15 -18.67 -0.22
CA LYS A 177 7.62 -19.95 0.29
C LYS A 177 8.64 -20.70 1.16
N ASP A 178 9.48 -19.96 1.87
CA ASP A 178 10.47 -20.54 2.76
C ASP A 178 9.83 -20.90 4.11
N SER A 179 9.57 -22.19 4.29
CA SER A 179 8.97 -22.69 5.54
C SER A 179 9.87 -22.50 6.76
N VAL A 180 11.19 -22.64 6.62
CA VAL A 180 12.13 -22.50 7.76
C VAL A 180 12.09 -21.07 8.28
N LEU A 181 12.22 -20.10 7.37
CA LEU A 181 12.13 -18.68 7.70
C LEU A 181 10.76 -18.31 8.28
N GLN A 182 9.67 -18.86 7.72
CA GLN A 182 8.33 -18.62 8.26
C GLN A 182 8.17 -19.15 9.69
N ALA A 183 8.68 -20.34 10.00
CA ALA A 183 8.64 -20.90 11.34
C ALA A 183 9.46 -20.07 12.33
N GLU A 184 10.65 -19.62 11.92
CA GLU A 184 11.50 -18.77 12.76
C GLU A 184 10.83 -17.43 13.07
N VAL A 185 10.28 -16.75 12.06
CA VAL A 185 9.56 -15.49 12.26
C VAL A 185 8.32 -15.66 13.14
N LEU A 186 7.55 -16.75 12.94
CA LEU A 186 6.38 -17.05 13.78
C LEU A 186 6.77 -17.26 15.24
N SER A 187 7.86 -17.98 15.50
CA SER A 187 8.39 -18.19 16.85
C SER A 187 8.81 -16.87 17.50
N ARG A 188 9.60 -16.04 16.80
CA ARG A 188 10.07 -14.74 17.29
C ARG A 188 8.91 -13.79 17.62
N ARG A 189 7.95 -13.66 16.72
CA ARG A 189 6.76 -12.81 16.92
C ARG A 189 5.83 -13.38 17.99
N GLY A 190 5.74 -14.70 18.11
CA GLY A 190 5.01 -15.39 19.17
C GLY A 190 5.52 -15.01 20.56
N VAL A 191 6.84 -14.94 20.76
CA VAL A 191 7.44 -14.49 22.03
C VAL A 191 7.07 -13.03 22.34
N ILE A 192 7.17 -12.12 21.37
CA ILE A 192 6.75 -10.72 21.57
C ILE A 192 5.25 -10.64 21.90
N CYS A 193 4.43 -11.46 21.24
CA CYS A 193 2.99 -11.52 21.49
C CYS A 193 2.70 -11.98 22.93
N MET A 194 3.43 -12.98 23.40
CA MET A 194 3.37 -13.48 24.77
C MET A 194 3.69 -12.39 25.79
N GLU A 195 4.73 -11.57 25.56
CA GLU A 195 5.12 -10.47 26.44
C GLU A 195 4.09 -9.31 26.53
N LYS A 196 3.06 -9.29 25.69
CA LYS A 196 1.96 -8.32 25.80
C LYS A 196 0.98 -8.63 26.93
N GLY A 197 1.02 -9.85 27.48
CA GLY A 197 0.19 -10.29 28.61
C GLY A 197 -0.84 -11.36 28.24
N GLU A 198 -1.58 -11.81 29.25
CA GLU A 198 -2.43 -13.01 29.22
C GLU A 198 -3.49 -13.02 28.11
N GLU A 199 -4.07 -11.87 27.79
CA GLU A 199 -5.05 -11.72 26.71
C GLU A 199 -4.50 -12.19 25.35
N PHE A 200 -3.18 -12.09 25.16
CA PHE A 200 -2.51 -12.42 23.90
C PHE A 200 -1.93 -13.84 23.88
N TYR A 201 -1.99 -14.60 24.97
CA TYR A 201 -1.47 -15.98 25.01
C TYR A 201 -2.10 -16.90 23.96
N PRO A 202 -3.42 -16.86 23.68
CA PRO A 202 -4.00 -17.68 22.61
C PRO A 202 -3.47 -17.34 21.20
N GLU A 203 -3.17 -16.07 20.95
CA GLU A 203 -2.56 -15.64 19.69
C GLU A 203 -1.11 -16.13 19.59
N ALA A 204 -0.33 -15.96 20.66
CA ALA A 204 1.03 -16.46 20.76
C ALA A 204 1.10 -17.99 20.56
N GLU A 205 0.23 -18.74 21.24
CA GLU A 205 0.12 -20.21 21.12
C GLU A 205 -0.13 -20.60 19.67
N LYS A 206 -1.11 -19.95 19.00
CA LYS A 206 -1.42 -20.20 17.60
C LYS A 206 -0.22 -19.96 16.68
N MET A 207 0.58 -18.92 16.93
CA MET A 207 1.80 -18.65 16.14
C MET A 207 2.86 -19.72 16.37
N MET A 208 3.12 -20.08 17.63
CA MET A 208 4.13 -21.07 17.99
C MET A 208 3.74 -22.49 17.54
N LEU A 209 2.48 -22.89 17.62
CA LEU A 209 2.00 -24.19 17.12
C LEU A 209 2.11 -24.29 15.58
N LYS A 210 1.92 -23.18 14.86
CA LYS A 210 2.20 -23.15 13.41
C LYS A 210 3.69 -23.32 13.13
N ALA A 211 4.56 -22.67 13.90
CA ALA A 211 6.00 -22.89 13.81
C ALA A 211 6.36 -24.35 14.12
N LEU A 212 5.76 -24.93 15.16
CA LEU A 212 5.94 -26.31 15.58
C LEU A 212 5.63 -27.30 14.45
N ALA A 213 4.47 -27.14 13.78
CA ALA A 213 4.05 -28.01 12.68
C ALA A 213 5.03 -28.00 11.50
N ILE A 214 5.78 -26.92 11.32
CA ILE A 214 6.81 -26.81 10.28
C ILE A 214 8.09 -27.51 10.75
N VAL A 215 8.58 -27.19 11.95
CA VAL A 215 9.89 -27.65 12.43
C VAL A 215 9.90 -29.14 12.75
N GLN A 216 8.76 -29.73 13.14
CA GLN A 216 8.64 -31.18 13.37
C GLN A 216 9.03 -32.01 12.13
N LYS A 217 8.79 -31.48 10.92
CA LYS A 217 9.08 -32.15 9.65
C LYS A 217 10.52 -31.94 9.17
N GLN A 218 11.32 -31.15 9.88
CA GLN A 218 12.65 -30.72 9.47
C GLN A 218 13.73 -31.28 10.39
N SER A 219 14.98 -31.31 9.90
CA SER A 219 16.15 -31.73 10.68
C SER A 219 16.81 -30.59 11.46
N ASN A 220 16.29 -29.35 11.39
CA ASN A 220 16.90 -28.20 12.08
C ASN A 220 16.67 -28.29 13.61
N ILE A 221 17.70 -28.76 14.33
CA ILE A 221 17.65 -28.98 15.78
C ILE A 221 17.54 -27.65 16.54
N GLN A 222 18.29 -26.61 16.15
CA GLN A 222 18.29 -25.33 16.87
C GLN A 222 16.93 -24.64 16.80
N LEU A 223 16.29 -24.67 15.62
CA LEU A 223 14.97 -24.08 15.46
C LEU A 223 13.90 -24.87 16.24
N LYS A 224 14.02 -26.20 16.33
CA LYS A 224 13.17 -27.02 17.21
C LYS A 224 13.35 -26.64 18.68
N GLU A 225 14.61 -26.51 19.13
CA GLU A 225 14.91 -26.08 20.50
C GLU A 225 14.20 -24.75 20.81
N ASN A 226 14.36 -23.75 19.96
CA ASN A 226 13.75 -22.43 20.16
C ASN A 226 12.22 -22.52 20.27
N VAL A 227 11.57 -23.24 19.36
CA VAL A 227 10.10 -23.40 19.38
C VAL A 227 9.64 -24.13 20.64
N PHE A 228 10.31 -25.21 21.04
CA PHE A 228 9.98 -25.94 22.26
C PHE A 228 10.21 -25.10 23.52
N SER A 229 11.29 -24.32 23.56
CA SER A 229 11.57 -23.41 24.67
C SER A 229 10.50 -22.33 24.80
N SER A 230 10.07 -21.72 23.68
CA SER A 230 9.00 -20.72 23.69
C SER A 230 7.66 -21.31 24.11
N LEU A 231 7.30 -22.51 23.63
CA LEU A 231 6.06 -23.18 24.02
C LEU A 231 6.08 -23.59 25.50
N CYS A 232 7.20 -24.09 26.01
CA CYS A 232 7.34 -24.39 27.43
C CYS A 232 7.14 -23.14 28.29
N GLN A 233 7.79 -22.02 27.93
CA GLN A 233 7.61 -20.74 28.62
C GLN A 233 6.16 -20.24 28.57
N LEU A 234 5.51 -20.32 27.40
CA LEU A 234 4.12 -19.94 27.24
C LEU A 234 3.20 -20.74 28.15
N TYR A 235 3.34 -22.08 28.16
CA TYR A 235 2.52 -22.92 29.02
C TYR A 235 2.85 -22.75 30.50
N ASN A 236 4.08 -22.39 30.84
CA ASN A 236 4.40 -21.99 32.22
C ASN A 236 3.62 -20.73 32.63
N TRP A 237 3.57 -19.70 31.77
CA TRP A 237 2.81 -18.47 32.05
C TRP A 237 1.29 -18.66 32.04
N MET A 238 0.80 -19.67 31.32
CA MET A 238 -0.60 -20.12 31.35
C MET A 238 -0.91 -21.05 32.54
N GLU A 239 0.06 -21.27 33.45
CA GLU A 239 -0.04 -22.21 34.57
C GLU A 239 -0.37 -23.66 34.18
N ASN A 240 -0.06 -24.04 32.92
CA ASN A 240 -0.27 -25.38 32.41
C ASN A 240 1.02 -26.22 32.54
N GLY A 241 1.28 -26.68 33.77
CA GLY A 241 2.49 -27.44 34.11
C GLY A 241 2.67 -28.74 33.30
N GLU A 242 1.57 -29.43 32.95
CA GLU A 242 1.65 -30.68 32.17
C GLU A 242 2.21 -30.45 30.77
N LYS A 243 1.66 -29.48 30.02
CA LYS A 243 2.18 -29.12 28.69
C LYS A 243 3.56 -28.49 28.78
N ALA A 244 3.83 -27.68 29.81
CA ALA A 244 5.15 -27.11 30.01
C ALA A 244 6.22 -28.20 30.16
N ILE A 245 5.95 -29.26 30.94
CA ILE A 245 6.84 -30.41 31.10
C ILE A 245 7.02 -31.17 29.79
N GLU A 246 5.94 -31.36 29.02
CA GLU A 246 6.00 -32.02 27.72
C GLU A 246 7.02 -31.32 26.81
N PHE A 247 6.90 -30.00 26.65
CA PHE A 247 7.79 -29.23 25.79
C PHE A 247 9.20 -29.08 26.37
N ALA A 248 9.36 -28.99 27.70
CA ALA A 248 10.67 -29.02 28.33
C ALA A 248 11.41 -30.34 28.05
N LYS A 249 10.71 -31.48 28.12
CA LYS A 249 11.28 -32.80 27.78
C LYS A 249 11.61 -32.92 26.29
N GLN A 250 10.75 -32.40 25.40
CA GLN A 250 11.05 -32.37 23.96
C GLN A 250 12.27 -31.49 23.66
N ASN A 251 12.38 -30.33 24.32
CA ASN A 251 13.55 -29.45 24.21
C ASN A 251 14.84 -30.17 24.61
N LEU A 252 14.87 -30.83 25.77
CA LEU A 252 16.04 -31.62 26.18
C LEU A 252 16.30 -32.82 25.25
N GLY A 253 15.24 -33.42 24.70
CA GLY A 253 15.31 -34.59 23.85
C GLY A 253 16.01 -34.37 22.51
N VAL A 254 15.94 -33.15 21.94
CA VAL A 254 16.59 -32.81 20.67
C VAL A 254 18.07 -32.42 20.80
N GLN A 255 18.55 -32.20 22.02
CA GLN A 255 19.92 -31.78 22.27
C GLN A 255 20.92 -32.92 22.03
N LYS A 256 21.99 -32.65 21.28
CA LYS A 256 23.05 -33.62 20.97
C LYS A 256 23.91 -33.92 22.21
N ASP A 257 24.35 -32.88 22.92
CA ASP A 257 25.05 -32.99 24.20
C ASP A 257 24.12 -32.61 25.34
N ARG A 258 23.79 -33.57 26.20
CA ARG A 258 22.88 -33.36 27.35
C ARG A 258 23.59 -32.89 28.61
N THR A 259 24.90 -32.68 28.59
CA THR A 259 25.66 -32.29 29.79
C THR A 259 25.63 -30.79 30.04
N THR A 260 25.47 -29.98 28.98
CA THR A 260 25.56 -28.51 29.00
C THR A 260 24.25 -27.79 28.62
N CYS A 261 23.10 -28.49 28.61
CA CYS A 261 21.78 -27.91 28.27
C CYS A 261 21.15 -27.08 29.40
N TYR A 262 21.86 -26.07 29.91
CA TYR A 262 21.42 -25.32 31.08
C TYR A 262 20.04 -24.67 30.93
N LYS A 263 19.73 -24.14 29.74
CA LYS A 263 18.39 -23.59 29.47
C LYS A 263 17.31 -24.67 29.54
N ALA A 264 17.56 -25.86 28.98
CA ALA A 264 16.62 -26.98 29.05
C ALA A 264 16.39 -27.44 30.50
N PHE A 265 17.43 -27.41 31.34
CA PHE A 265 17.28 -27.72 32.78
C PHE A 265 16.44 -26.65 33.48
N GLU A 266 16.62 -25.37 33.19
CA GLU A 266 15.78 -24.31 33.75
C GLU A 266 14.31 -24.46 33.33
N LEU A 267 14.05 -24.80 32.06
CA LEU A 267 12.69 -25.11 31.57
C LEU A 267 12.06 -26.32 32.29
N LEU A 268 12.83 -27.40 32.52
CA LEU A 268 12.35 -28.54 33.29
C LEU A 268 12.07 -28.15 34.75
N GLY A 269 12.98 -27.39 35.34
CA GLY A 269 12.88 -26.91 36.71
C GLY A 269 11.61 -26.10 36.96
N SER A 270 11.37 -25.11 36.12
CA SER A 270 10.16 -24.27 36.15
C SER A 270 8.88 -25.07 35.92
N ALA A 271 8.89 -26.01 34.97
CA ALA A 271 7.73 -26.83 34.68
C ALA A 271 7.40 -27.83 35.81
N TYR A 272 8.43 -28.42 36.46
CA TYR A 272 8.25 -29.27 37.65
C TYR A 272 7.75 -28.49 38.86
N TYR A 273 8.14 -27.23 39.00
CA TYR A 273 7.64 -26.34 40.04
C TYR A 273 6.11 -26.17 39.94
N LEU A 274 5.57 -25.93 38.72
CA LEU A 274 4.13 -25.74 38.52
C LEU A 274 3.27 -26.95 38.89
N ILE A 275 3.81 -28.16 38.82
CA ILE A 275 3.12 -29.38 39.25
C ILE A 275 3.49 -29.80 40.69
N LEU A 276 4.06 -28.87 41.45
CA LEU A 276 4.42 -29.03 42.88
C LEU A 276 5.45 -30.15 43.15
N GLN A 277 6.22 -30.56 42.14
CA GLN A 277 7.30 -31.55 42.28
C GLN A 277 8.62 -30.85 42.63
N TYR A 278 8.67 -30.26 43.84
CA TYR A 278 9.75 -29.37 44.26
C TYR A 278 11.15 -30.00 44.30
N ASP A 279 11.26 -31.31 44.57
CA ASP A 279 12.55 -32.01 44.56
C ASP A 279 13.14 -32.07 43.14
N SER A 280 12.30 -32.44 42.16
CA SER A 280 12.71 -32.47 40.74
C SER A 280 12.98 -31.06 40.23
N ALA A 281 12.13 -30.09 40.59
CA ALA A 281 12.32 -28.69 40.24
C ALA A 281 13.69 -28.19 40.71
N ARG A 282 14.00 -28.35 42.01
CA ARG A 282 15.28 -27.94 42.61
C ARG A 282 16.48 -28.58 41.95
N TYR A 283 16.43 -29.89 41.70
CA TYR A 283 17.52 -30.60 41.03
C TYR A 283 17.86 -29.98 39.67
N TYR A 284 16.85 -29.74 38.82
CA TYR A 284 17.08 -29.16 37.50
C TYR A 284 17.44 -27.67 37.55
N LEU A 285 16.83 -26.89 38.44
CA LEU A 285 17.18 -25.47 38.63
C LEU A 285 18.62 -25.31 39.11
N GLN A 286 19.08 -26.11 40.07
CA GLN A 286 20.49 -26.08 40.50
C GLN A 286 21.44 -26.46 39.36
N LYS A 287 21.05 -27.43 38.52
CA LYS A 287 21.83 -27.83 37.35
C LYS A 287 21.91 -26.72 36.30
N SER A 288 20.92 -25.84 36.17
CA SER A 288 20.96 -24.73 35.22
C SER A 288 21.90 -23.59 35.64
N LEU A 289 22.21 -23.46 36.94
CA LEU A 289 23.04 -22.38 37.48
C LEU A 289 24.49 -22.35 36.98
N PHE A 290 24.98 -23.45 36.40
CA PHE A 290 26.32 -23.52 35.80
C PHE A 290 26.45 -22.76 34.47
N THR A 291 25.35 -22.24 33.93
CA THR A 291 25.36 -21.36 32.76
C THR A 291 26.14 -20.06 32.99
N THR A 292 26.56 -19.41 31.91
CA THR A 292 27.04 -18.01 31.94
C THR A 292 25.93 -16.99 31.66
N ASP A 293 24.75 -17.45 31.21
CA ASP A 293 23.63 -16.59 30.86
C ASP A 293 22.89 -16.05 32.09
N TYR A 294 22.84 -14.72 32.23
CA TYR A 294 22.22 -14.07 33.38
C TYR A 294 20.70 -14.28 33.43
N ALA A 295 20.01 -14.36 32.29
CA ALA A 295 18.57 -14.56 32.26
C ALA A 295 18.18 -15.94 32.82
N THR A 296 18.90 -16.98 32.41
CA THR A 296 18.72 -18.35 32.90
C THR A 296 19.02 -18.44 34.41
N LYS A 297 20.06 -17.77 34.90
CA LYS A 297 20.34 -17.71 36.35
C LYS A 297 19.23 -17.00 37.11
N ALA A 298 18.77 -15.85 36.63
CA ALA A 298 17.69 -15.10 37.25
C ALA A 298 16.41 -15.97 37.36
N GLY A 299 15.98 -16.59 36.26
CA GLY A 299 14.83 -17.50 36.27
C GLY A 299 15.01 -18.67 37.25
N ALA A 300 16.21 -19.27 37.29
CA ALA A 300 16.48 -20.36 38.21
C ALA A 300 16.39 -19.94 39.69
N TYR A 301 16.99 -18.80 40.06
CA TYR A 301 16.94 -18.28 41.42
C TYR A 301 15.53 -17.84 41.85
N MET A 302 14.74 -17.29 40.93
CA MET A 302 13.33 -16.97 41.19
C MET A 302 12.56 -18.21 41.66
N TYR A 303 12.59 -19.30 40.88
CA TYR A 303 11.89 -20.53 41.27
C TYR A 303 12.48 -21.20 42.53
N LEU A 304 13.81 -21.12 42.74
CA LEU A 304 14.42 -21.63 43.97
C LEU A 304 13.96 -20.84 45.22
N ALA A 305 13.78 -19.53 45.08
CA ALA A 305 13.24 -18.68 46.14
C ALA A 305 11.79 -19.03 46.48
N ASP A 306 10.97 -19.23 45.46
CA ASP A 306 9.57 -19.64 45.61
C ASP A 306 9.46 -21.02 46.27
N ILE A 307 10.25 -22.00 45.82
CA ILE A 307 10.29 -23.33 46.44
C ILE A 307 10.66 -23.25 47.92
N ALA A 308 11.68 -22.47 48.27
CA ALA A 308 12.09 -22.30 49.67
C ALA A 308 11.00 -21.63 50.51
N LYS A 309 10.30 -20.63 49.95
CA LYS A 309 9.19 -19.94 50.58
C LYS A 309 8.01 -20.89 50.85
N GLU A 310 7.61 -21.69 49.86
CA GLU A 310 6.54 -22.69 49.99
C GLU A 310 6.85 -23.76 51.05
N GLN A 311 8.13 -24.01 51.33
CA GLN A 311 8.59 -24.92 52.37
C GLN A 311 8.80 -24.25 53.74
N GLY A 312 8.58 -22.94 53.86
CA GLY A 312 8.78 -22.18 55.09
C GLY A 312 10.25 -21.83 55.40
N ASP A 313 11.20 -22.11 54.50
CA ASP A 313 12.60 -21.72 54.64
C ASP A 313 12.82 -20.28 54.15
N LEU A 314 12.42 -19.33 54.99
CA LEU A 314 12.50 -17.89 54.69
C LEU A 314 13.94 -17.40 54.52
N ALA A 315 14.92 -18.05 55.18
CA ALA A 315 16.32 -17.65 55.09
C ALA A 315 16.88 -17.97 53.70
N THR A 316 16.70 -19.21 53.24
CA THR A 316 17.09 -19.61 51.88
C THR A 316 16.32 -18.84 50.83
N SER A 317 15.00 -18.63 51.02
CA SER A 317 14.17 -17.84 50.10
C SER A 317 14.73 -16.43 49.89
N LEU A 318 15.05 -15.72 50.99
CA LEU A 318 15.63 -14.38 50.92
C LEU A 318 17.01 -14.36 50.24
N GLU A 319 17.85 -15.37 50.46
CA GLU A 319 19.15 -15.49 49.78
C GLU A 319 18.97 -15.68 48.26
N MET A 320 18.05 -16.56 47.85
CA MET A 320 17.75 -16.80 46.44
C MET A 320 17.14 -15.55 45.77
N GLU A 321 16.26 -14.81 46.44
CA GLU A 321 15.71 -13.53 45.95
C GLU A 321 16.81 -12.47 45.70
N ARG A 322 17.81 -12.40 46.59
CA ARG A 322 18.96 -11.51 46.40
C ARG A 322 19.78 -11.89 45.18
N ASN A 323 20.01 -13.19 44.97
CA ASN A 323 20.70 -13.69 43.78
C ASN A 323 19.88 -13.40 42.52
N TYR A 324 18.57 -13.67 42.53
CA TYR A 324 17.66 -13.32 41.45
C TYR A 324 17.78 -11.84 41.07
N SER A 325 17.65 -10.94 42.06
CA SER A 325 17.78 -9.50 41.87
C SER A 325 19.14 -9.10 41.28
N ALA A 326 20.24 -9.66 41.80
CA ALA A 326 21.58 -9.35 41.29
C ALA A 326 21.79 -9.79 39.82
N TYR A 327 21.23 -10.93 39.42
CA TYR A 327 21.29 -11.39 38.03
C TYR A 327 20.33 -10.64 37.11
N LEU A 328 19.16 -10.24 37.62
CA LEU A 328 18.23 -9.36 36.91
C LEU A 328 18.88 -7.99 36.62
N ASP A 329 19.55 -7.40 37.60
CA ASP A 329 20.32 -6.16 37.44
C ASP A 329 21.45 -6.31 36.42
N SER A 330 22.18 -7.43 36.46
CA SER A 330 23.24 -7.74 35.50
C SER A 330 22.70 -7.87 34.08
N MET A 331 21.54 -8.52 33.91
CA MET A 331 20.85 -8.60 32.63
C MET A 331 20.43 -7.22 32.14
N GLN A 332 19.83 -6.39 33.00
CA GLN A 332 19.40 -5.04 32.64
C GLN A 332 20.57 -4.14 32.26
N LYS A 333 21.69 -4.19 33.00
CA LYS A 333 22.90 -3.42 32.70
C LYS A 333 23.52 -3.78 31.35
N SER A 334 23.31 -5.01 30.89
CA SER A 334 23.76 -5.44 29.56
C SER A 334 22.93 -4.81 28.42
N ARG A 335 21.75 -4.26 28.71
CA ARG A 335 20.88 -3.59 27.74
C ARG A 335 21.28 -2.13 27.55
N GLN A 336 21.38 -1.73 26.29
CA GLN A 336 21.75 -0.39 25.81
C GLN A 336 20.86 -0.02 24.61
N PRO A 337 19.55 0.17 24.81
CA PRO A 337 18.60 0.46 23.72
C PRO A 337 18.96 1.74 22.96
N ASP A 338 19.39 2.78 23.67
CA ASP A 338 19.78 4.06 23.06
C ASP A 338 20.95 3.91 22.10
N ALA A 339 21.94 3.07 22.42
CA ALA A 339 23.08 2.82 21.55
C ALA A 339 22.66 2.16 20.22
N ILE A 340 21.70 1.24 20.27
CA ILE A 340 21.13 0.61 19.07
C ILE A 340 20.35 1.62 18.23
N VAL A 341 19.51 2.45 18.86
CA VAL A 341 18.74 3.49 18.15
C VAL A 341 19.67 4.54 17.55
N CYS A 342 20.71 4.96 18.26
CA CYS A 342 21.72 5.89 17.75
C CYS A 342 22.49 5.30 16.56
N ALA A 343 22.84 4.01 16.61
CA ALA A 343 23.48 3.32 15.48
C ALA A 343 22.58 3.30 14.23
N GLU A 344 21.27 3.14 14.42
CA GLU A 344 20.29 3.24 13.33
C GLU A 344 20.16 4.66 12.79
N GLN A 345 20.02 5.65 13.66
CA GLN A 345 19.85 7.06 13.27
C GLN A 345 21.11 7.64 12.60
N GLY A 346 22.29 7.16 12.98
CA GLY A 346 23.57 7.58 12.39
C GLY A 346 23.83 7.00 10.99
N MET A 347 23.04 6.03 10.54
CA MET A 347 23.14 5.47 9.20
C MET A 347 22.34 6.33 8.21
N PRO A 348 22.85 6.58 6.98
CA PRO A 348 22.10 7.34 5.98
C PRO A 348 20.75 6.66 5.70
N SER A 349 19.67 7.34 6.06
CA SER A 349 18.32 6.77 6.18
C SER A 349 17.79 6.21 4.86
N ASN A 350 17.83 4.89 4.67
CA ASN A 350 17.07 4.18 3.62
C ASN A 350 15.69 3.69 4.10
N LYS A 351 15.47 3.54 5.41
CA LYS A 351 14.20 3.06 5.99
C LYS A 351 13.01 3.96 5.68
N GLN A 352 13.23 5.28 5.63
CA GLN A 352 12.20 6.24 5.23
C GLN A 352 11.80 6.08 3.76
N ASN A 353 12.66 5.52 2.91
CA ASN A 353 12.37 5.26 1.50
C ASN A 353 11.50 4.01 1.29
N ILE A 354 11.58 2.96 2.11
CA ILE A 354 10.78 1.75 1.87
C ILE A 354 9.33 1.95 2.33
N ILE A 355 9.12 2.51 3.52
CA ILE A 355 7.79 2.86 4.02
C ILE A 355 7.18 3.94 3.11
N SER A 356 7.96 4.96 2.71
CA SER A 356 7.46 5.98 1.78
C SER A 356 7.19 5.43 0.38
N LYS A 357 7.95 4.46 -0.12
CA LYS A 357 7.65 3.77 -1.39
C LYS A 357 6.32 3.02 -1.28
N HIS A 358 6.10 2.24 -0.23
CA HIS A 358 4.83 1.53 -0.04
C HIS A 358 3.64 2.49 0.10
N THR A 359 3.78 3.60 0.82
CA THR A 359 2.74 4.63 0.87
C THR A 359 2.56 5.34 -0.48
N HIS A 360 3.64 5.59 -1.22
CA HIS A 360 3.59 6.19 -2.56
C HIS A 360 2.89 5.28 -3.58
N TYR A 361 3.19 3.97 -3.60
CA TYR A 361 2.50 2.99 -4.45
C TYR A 361 1.02 2.86 -4.07
N ARG A 362 0.66 2.92 -2.78
CA ARG A 362 -0.75 2.95 -2.35
C ARG A 362 -1.47 4.21 -2.82
N ILE A 363 -0.82 5.37 -2.74
CA ILE A 363 -1.37 6.64 -3.23
C ILE A 363 -1.57 6.57 -4.75
N ILE A 364 -0.58 6.10 -5.52
CA ILE A 364 -0.71 5.91 -6.98
C ILE A 364 -1.88 4.98 -7.32
N GLY A 365 -2.01 3.85 -6.61
CA GLY A 365 -3.12 2.92 -6.82
C GLY A 365 -4.49 3.57 -6.58
N ILE A 366 -4.63 4.35 -5.51
CA ILE A 366 -5.85 5.12 -5.22
C ILE A 366 -6.09 6.19 -6.30
N SER A 367 -5.06 6.90 -6.75
CA SER A 367 -5.16 7.90 -7.82
C SER A 367 -5.62 7.29 -9.14
N ILE A 368 -5.15 6.10 -9.51
CA ILE A 368 -5.60 5.38 -10.71
C ILE A 368 -7.09 5.01 -10.58
N ILE A 369 -7.52 4.47 -9.44
CA ILE A 369 -8.93 4.14 -9.21
C ILE A 369 -9.81 5.39 -9.34
N ILE A 370 -9.42 6.51 -8.72
CA ILE A 370 -10.13 7.79 -8.84
C ILE A 370 -10.19 8.26 -10.30
N LEU A 371 -9.08 8.20 -11.03
CA LEU A 371 -9.03 8.59 -12.45
C LEU A 371 -9.97 7.73 -13.30
N THR A 372 -10.00 6.40 -13.07
CA THR A 372 -10.91 5.50 -13.79
C THR A 372 -12.37 5.80 -13.49
N LEU A 373 -12.71 6.15 -12.24
CA LEU A 373 -14.06 6.57 -11.87
C LEU A 373 -14.45 7.90 -12.53
N ILE A 374 -13.54 8.88 -12.56
CA ILE A 374 -13.77 10.16 -13.25
C ILE A 374 -14.02 9.93 -14.74
N VAL A 375 -13.19 9.11 -15.40
CA VAL A 375 -13.36 8.77 -16.83
C VAL A 375 -14.68 8.05 -17.05
N ALA A 376 -15.07 7.11 -16.18
CA ALA A 376 -16.37 6.44 -16.26
C ALA A 376 -17.53 7.45 -16.13
N VAL A 377 -17.45 8.40 -15.19
CA VAL A 377 -18.45 9.47 -15.04
C VAL A 377 -18.51 10.37 -16.28
N ILE A 378 -17.37 10.70 -16.89
CA ILE A 378 -17.30 11.47 -18.15
C ILE A 378 -17.96 10.69 -19.29
N ILE A 379 -17.66 9.39 -19.43
CA ILE A 379 -18.27 8.55 -20.48
C ILE A 379 -19.78 8.42 -20.27
N LEU A 380 -20.23 8.19 -19.03
CA LEU A 380 -21.65 8.09 -18.70
C LEU A 380 -22.38 9.42 -18.92
N SER A 381 -21.78 10.55 -18.53
CA SER A 381 -22.34 11.88 -18.78
C SER A 381 -22.37 12.23 -20.27
N TYR A 382 -21.36 11.82 -21.05
CA TYR A 382 -21.34 11.96 -22.51
C TYR A 382 -22.43 11.11 -23.18
N LYS A 383 -22.58 9.83 -22.79
CA LYS A 383 -23.68 8.97 -23.26
C LYS A 383 -25.05 9.57 -22.92
N LYS A 384 -25.23 10.08 -21.70
CA LYS A 384 -26.47 10.74 -21.25
C LYS A 384 -26.76 12.03 -22.03
N ARG A 385 -25.74 12.81 -22.40
CA ARG A 385 -25.90 14.01 -23.26
C ARG A 385 -26.26 13.63 -24.71
N LYS A 386 -25.66 12.57 -25.27
CA LYS A 386 -25.95 12.11 -26.63
C LYS A 386 -27.33 11.46 -26.78
N GLN A 387 -27.89 10.90 -25.70
CA GLN A 387 -29.24 10.32 -25.67
C GLN A 387 -30.36 11.33 -25.33
N LYS A 388 -30.06 12.60 -25.01
CA LYS A 388 -31.12 13.62 -24.92
C LYS A 388 -31.60 13.97 -26.34
N PRO A 389 -32.92 13.88 -26.64
CA PRO A 389 -33.45 14.30 -27.94
C PRO A 389 -33.16 15.80 -28.16
N ASN A 390 -32.93 16.19 -29.41
CA ASN A 390 -32.61 17.56 -29.76
C ASN A 390 -33.84 18.46 -29.51
N ASN A 391 -33.81 19.26 -28.42
CA ASN A 391 -34.93 20.11 -27.99
C ASN A 391 -35.46 21.07 -29.09
N GLN A 392 -34.70 21.36 -30.13
CA GLN A 392 -35.17 22.15 -31.28
C GLN A 392 -36.24 21.42 -32.11
N THR A 393 -36.10 20.11 -32.30
CA THR A 393 -37.01 19.31 -33.14
C THR A 393 -38.38 19.15 -32.48
N GLU A 394 -38.41 19.04 -31.15
CA GLU A 394 -39.65 18.97 -30.36
C GLU A 394 -40.42 20.30 -30.38
N LYS A 395 -39.72 21.42 -30.23
CA LYS A 395 -40.32 22.77 -30.30
C LYS A 395 -40.94 23.09 -31.66
N GLU A 396 -40.29 22.67 -32.75
CA GLU A 396 -40.84 22.84 -34.10
C GLU A 396 -42.10 21.99 -34.33
N MET A 397 -42.17 20.77 -33.79
CA MET A 397 -43.38 19.95 -33.88
C MET A 397 -44.55 20.55 -33.09
N LEU A 398 -44.31 21.07 -31.88
CA LEU A 398 -45.34 21.74 -31.08
C LEU A 398 -45.90 22.99 -31.77
N HIS A 399 -45.04 23.82 -32.38
CA HIS A 399 -45.49 24.99 -33.13
C HIS A 399 -46.37 24.63 -34.34
N LYS A 400 -45.98 23.57 -35.08
CA LYS A 400 -46.78 23.05 -36.21
C LYS A 400 -48.13 22.48 -35.75
N ALA A 401 -48.17 21.77 -34.63
CA ALA A 401 -49.43 21.27 -34.06
C ALA A 401 -50.35 22.43 -33.64
N GLY A 402 -49.81 23.49 -33.02
CA GLY A 402 -50.56 24.70 -32.70
C GLY A 402 -51.14 25.41 -33.92
N LEU A 403 -50.41 25.45 -35.04
CA LEU A 403 -50.92 26.00 -36.31
C LEU A 403 -52.14 25.23 -36.84
N VAL A 404 -52.10 23.88 -36.82
CA VAL A 404 -53.22 23.05 -37.27
C VAL A 404 -54.47 23.27 -36.40
N LEU A 405 -54.29 23.39 -35.09
CA LEU A 405 -55.41 23.68 -34.18
C LEU A 405 -55.98 25.09 -34.41
N PHE A 406 -55.12 26.08 -34.66
CA PHE A 406 -55.56 27.45 -34.93
C PHE A 406 -56.35 27.55 -36.23
N GLU A 407 -55.95 26.84 -37.29
CA GLU A 407 -56.66 26.80 -38.58
C GLU A 407 -58.07 26.20 -38.47
N GLN A 408 -58.37 25.44 -37.40
CA GLN A 408 -59.69 24.90 -37.11
C GLN A 408 -60.59 25.86 -36.30
N SER A 409 -60.06 27.00 -35.86
CA SER A 409 -60.81 27.95 -35.03
C SER A 409 -61.84 28.76 -35.81
N GLU A 410 -62.91 29.17 -35.14
CA GLU A 410 -63.96 30.01 -35.73
C GLU A 410 -63.43 31.36 -36.21
N VAL A 411 -62.47 31.95 -35.48
CA VAL A 411 -61.85 33.23 -35.84
C VAL A 411 -61.01 33.12 -37.12
N TYR A 412 -60.31 31.99 -37.32
CA TYR A 412 -59.59 31.74 -38.57
C TYR A 412 -60.56 31.64 -39.74
N ASN A 413 -61.66 30.89 -39.59
CA ASN A 413 -62.70 30.80 -40.62
C ASN A 413 -63.27 32.18 -40.97
N LYS A 414 -63.57 33.01 -39.97
CA LYS A 414 -64.03 34.39 -40.18
C LYS A 414 -63.00 35.23 -40.94
N MET A 415 -61.73 35.18 -40.56
CA MET A 415 -60.65 35.87 -41.29
C MET A 415 -60.56 35.40 -42.75
N THR A 416 -60.74 34.11 -43.04
CA THR A 416 -60.75 33.61 -44.43
C THR A 416 -61.97 34.07 -45.23
N LEU A 417 -63.12 34.27 -44.60
CA LEU A 417 -64.30 34.86 -45.24
C LEU A 417 -64.08 36.33 -45.60
N ILE A 418 -63.52 37.12 -44.68
CA ILE A 418 -63.14 38.54 -44.92
C ILE A 418 -62.16 38.65 -46.08
N ILE A 419 -61.16 37.76 -46.12
CA ILE A 419 -60.20 37.67 -47.23
C ILE A 419 -60.90 37.37 -48.57
N ARG A 420 -61.91 36.50 -48.58
CA ARG A 420 -62.63 36.10 -49.80
C ARG A 420 -63.56 37.21 -50.29
N SER A 421 -64.33 37.84 -49.40
CA SER A 421 -65.25 38.93 -49.74
C SER A 421 -64.52 40.13 -50.34
N HIS A 422 -63.32 40.47 -49.84
CA HIS A 422 -62.47 41.51 -50.42
C HIS A 422 -61.93 41.17 -51.82
N LYS A 423 -61.73 39.88 -52.15
CA LYS A 423 -61.37 39.47 -53.53
C LYS A 423 -62.55 39.57 -54.49
N GLU A 424 -63.77 39.40 -53.98
CA GLU A 424 -65.01 39.34 -54.77
C GLU A 424 -65.72 40.71 -54.89
N LYS A 425 -65.16 41.78 -54.29
CA LYS A 425 -65.71 43.17 -54.28
C LYS A 425 -67.12 43.29 -53.70
N ALA A 426 -67.51 42.39 -52.79
CA ALA A 426 -68.76 42.49 -52.02
C ALA A 426 -68.59 43.43 -50.80
N GLU A 427 -69.69 43.87 -50.17
CA GLU A 427 -69.62 44.61 -48.89
C GLU A 427 -68.82 43.81 -47.86
N SER A 428 -67.74 44.41 -47.37
CA SER A 428 -66.75 43.73 -46.55
C SER A 428 -67.18 43.68 -45.09
N GLU A 429 -67.46 42.48 -44.59
CA GLU A 429 -67.47 42.18 -43.16
C GLU A 429 -66.08 42.49 -42.57
N ILE A 430 -66.03 43.10 -41.39
CA ILE A 430 -64.80 43.53 -40.72
C ILE A 430 -64.62 42.76 -39.41
N MET A 431 -63.38 42.69 -38.93
CA MET A 431 -63.10 42.18 -37.59
C MET A 431 -63.63 43.16 -36.54
N HIS A 432 -64.62 42.72 -35.75
CA HIS A 432 -65.10 43.47 -34.59
C HIS A 432 -64.23 43.18 -33.36
N GLN A 433 -64.36 44.00 -32.31
CA GLN A 433 -63.54 43.88 -31.09
C GLN A 433 -63.60 42.46 -30.46
N GLY A 434 -64.76 41.81 -30.49
CA GLY A 434 -64.92 40.43 -30.02
C GLY A 434 -64.08 39.42 -30.83
N ASP A 435 -63.97 39.62 -32.14
CA ASP A 435 -63.18 38.74 -33.03
C ASP A 435 -61.67 38.89 -32.76
N TRP A 436 -61.23 40.11 -32.46
CA TRP A 436 -59.83 40.39 -32.09
C TRP A 436 -59.45 39.77 -30.75
N LEU A 437 -60.35 39.81 -29.76
CA LEU A 437 -60.16 39.12 -28.49
C LEU A 437 -60.12 37.60 -28.67
N GLN A 438 -60.97 37.05 -29.55
CA GLN A 438 -60.95 35.64 -29.90
C GLN A 438 -59.64 35.23 -30.59
N LEU A 439 -59.10 36.07 -31.49
CA LEU A 439 -57.79 35.86 -32.11
C LEU A 439 -56.69 35.76 -31.05
N ILE A 440 -56.66 36.67 -30.07
CA ILE A 440 -55.70 36.63 -28.96
C ILE A 440 -55.87 35.36 -28.12
N ALA A 441 -57.11 34.99 -27.79
CA ALA A 441 -57.40 33.81 -26.98
C ALA A 441 -56.93 32.51 -27.66
N GLU A 442 -57.24 32.33 -28.94
CA GLU A 442 -56.83 31.15 -29.71
C GLU A 442 -55.30 31.12 -29.93
N THR A 443 -54.68 32.28 -30.16
CA THR A 443 -53.21 32.38 -30.27
C THR A 443 -52.54 31.99 -28.95
N ASN A 444 -53.06 32.47 -27.81
CA ASN A 444 -52.55 32.08 -26.48
C ASN A 444 -52.74 30.60 -26.19
N LYS A 445 -53.86 30.01 -26.62
CA LYS A 445 -54.13 28.58 -26.46
C LYS A 445 -53.17 27.73 -27.31
N CYS A 446 -52.94 28.11 -28.56
CA CYS A 446 -52.12 27.35 -29.50
C CYS A 446 -50.62 27.48 -29.23
N TRP A 447 -50.19 28.60 -28.65
CA TRP A 447 -48.78 28.91 -28.44
C TRP A 447 -48.51 29.46 -27.04
N ASN A 448 -49.01 28.76 -26.02
CA ASN A 448 -48.68 28.95 -24.60
C ASN A 448 -48.63 30.41 -24.11
N ASN A 449 -49.76 31.10 -24.16
CA ASN A 449 -49.95 32.48 -23.68
C ASN A 449 -49.04 33.55 -24.33
N ILE A 450 -48.50 33.28 -25.52
CA ILE A 450 -47.54 34.17 -26.20
C ILE A 450 -48.01 35.62 -26.35
N ALA A 451 -49.29 35.88 -26.64
CA ALA A 451 -49.77 37.25 -26.81
C ALA A 451 -49.74 38.02 -25.48
N ARG A 452 -50.06 37.35 -24.36
CA ARG A 452 -49.93 37.97 -23.01
C ARG A 452 -48.49 38.22 -22.64
N GLU A 453 -47.59 37.28 -22.96
CA GLU A 453 -46.16 37.44 -22.71
C GLU A 453 -45.54 38.57 -23.54
N LEU A 454 -45.89 38.67 -24.82
CA LEU A 454 -45.42 39.77 -25.67
C LEU A 454 -45.92 41.12 -25.15
N GLN A 455 -47.17 41.17 -24.70
CA GLN A 455 -47.76 42.37 -24.15
C GLN A 455 -47.06 42.80 -22.85
N SER A 456 -46.82 41.87 -21.92
CA SER A 456 -46.17 42.18 -20.64
C SER A 456 -44.68 42.50 -20.80
N LYS A 457 -43.98 41.76 -21.66
CA LYS A 457 -42.53 41.90 -21.84
C LYS A 457 -42.16 43.17 -22.59
N TYR A 458 -42.88 43.48 -23.67
CA TYR A 458 -42.54 44.60 -24.55
C TYR A 458 -43.51 45.79 -24.45
N HIS A 459 -44.50 45.73 -23.55
CA HIS A 459 -45.47 46.79 -23.30
C HIS A 459 -46.14 47.24 -24.62
N LEU A 460 -46.60 46.24 -25.40
CA LEU A 460 -47.26 46.44 -26.68
C LEU A 460 -48.71 46.90 -26.50
N THR A 461 -49.18 47.77 -27.39
CA THR A 461 -50.59 48.16 -27.42
C THR A 461 -51.46 47.02 -27.96
N GLU A 462 -52.79 47.10 -27.76
CA GLU A 462 -53.71 46.07 -28.29
C GLU A 462 -53.59 45.90 -29.81
N ASP A 463 -53.50 46.99 -30.56
CA ASP A 463 -53.30 46.96 -32.02
C ASP A 463 -51.96 46.32 -32.44
N GLU A 464 -50.90 46.56 -31.67
CA GLU A 464 -49.59 45.95 -31.91
C GLU A 464 -49.64 44.44 -31.64
N ILE A 465 -50.41 44.01 -30.64
CA ILE A 465 -50.66 42.60 -30.34
C ILE A 465 -51.51 41.93 -31.42
N TYR A 466 -52.55 42.58 -31.93
CA TYR A 466 -53.34 42.03 -33.05
C TYR A 466 -52.44 41.74 -34.26
N LEU A 467 -51.55 42.67 -34.59
CA LEU A 467 -50.58 42.48 -35.66
C LEU A 467 -49.62 41.32 -35.36
N CYS A 468 -49.10 41.21 -34.14
CA CYS A 468 -48.24 40.09 -33.74
C CYS A 468 -48.95 38.73 -33.86
N CYS A 469 -50.21 38.63 -33.41
CA CYS A 469 -51.02 37.42 -33.55
C CYS A 469 -51.21 37.03 -35.01
N LEU A 470 -51.45 38.00 -35.91
CA LEU A 470 -51.54 37.73 -37.34
C LEU A 470 -50.21 37.19 -37.91
N TYR A 471 -49.07 37.74 -37.51
CA TYR A 471 -47.74 37.27 -37.94
C TYR A 471 -47.39 35.87 -37.42
N LEU A 472 -48.02 35.41 -36.32
CA LEU A 472 -47.89 34.04 -35.83
C LEU A 472 -48.64 33.03 -36.70
N THR A 473 -49.59 33.47 -37.52
CA THR A 473 -50.31 32.63 -38.48
C THR A 473 -49.49 32.33 -39.75
N ASN A 474 -50.01 31.42 -40.57
CA ASN A 474 -49.48 31.13 -41.91
C ASN A 474 -50.08 31.98 -43.03
N LEU A 475 -50.89 33.00 -42.72
CA LEU A 475 -51.48 33.86 -43.75
C LEU A 475 -50.41 34.79 -44.37
N PRO A 476 -50.42 34.97 -45.70
CA PRO A 476 -49.51 35.93 -46.35
C PRO A 476 -49.86 37.38 -45.97
N ILE A 477 -48.87 38.27 -45.92
CA ILE A 477 -49.03 39.69 -45.51
C ILE A 477 -50.05 40.44 -46.37
N SER A 478 -50.22 40.05 -47.64
CA SER A 478 -51.29 40.60 -48.50
C SER A 478 -52.68 40.42 -47.91
N HIS A 479 -52.91 39.36 -47.13
CA HIS A 479 -54.18 39.09 -46.47
C HIS A 479 -54.38 39.96 -45.22
N PHE A 480 -53.30 40.32 -44.51
CA PHE A 480 -53.40 41.22 -43.36
C PHE A 480 -53.95 42.58 -43.76
N CYS A 481 -53.66 43.04 -44.98
CA CYS A 481 -54.17 44.30 -45.53
C CYS A 481 -55.71 44.33 -45.55
N HIS A 482 -56.33 43.19 -45.86
CA HIS A 482 -57.78 43.03 -45.89
C HIS A 482 -58.37 42.93 -44.48
N ILE A 483 -57.69 42.23 -43.57
CA ILE A 483 -58.19 42.02 -42.20
C ILE A 483 -58.06 43.30 -41.35
N LEU A 484 -56.97 44.06 -41.54
CA LEU A 484 -56.70 45.31 -40.81
C LEU A 484 -57.19 46.56 -41.56
N SER A 485 -57.78 46.40 -42.76
CA SER A 485 -58.24 47.49 -43.63
C SER A 485 -57.18 48.60 -43.83
N CYS A 486 -55.94 48.21 -44.13
CA CYS A 486 -54.83 49.15 -44.30
C CYS A 486 -53.88 48.75 -45.43
N GLU A 487 -53.09 49.70 -45.91
CA GLU A 487 -52.11 49.46 -46.98
C GLU A 487 -50.92 48.63 -46.50
N ARG A 488 -50.35 47.85 -47.42
CA ARG A 488 -49.22 46.95 -47.14
C ARG A 488 -48.01 47.67 -46.53
N ASP A 489 -47.70 48.87 -47.00
CA ASP A 489 -46.61 49.69 -46.48
C ASP A 489 -46.84 50.10 -45.02
N THR A 490 -48.10 50.29 -44.63
CA THR A 490 -48.47 50.59 -43.23
C THR A 490 -48.19 49.39 -42.33
N ILE A 491 -48.44 48.17 -42.82
CA ILE A 491 -48.16 46.93 -42.08
C ILE A 491 -46.66 46.74 -41.85
N TYR A 492 -45.84 46.96 -42.88
CA TYR A 492 -44.38 46.86 -42.73
C TYR A 492 -43.83 47.93 -41.79
N LYS A 493 -44.26 49.19 -41.93
CA LYS A 493 -43.85 50.27 -41.01
C LYS A 493 -44.24 49.98 -39.56
N LYS A 494 -45.44 49.41 -39.32
CA LYS A 494 -45.86 48.99 -37.98
C LYS A 494 -45.00 47.83 -37.46
N ALA A 495 -44.70 46.84 -38.30
CA ALA A 495 -43.86 45.71 -37.91
C ALA A 495 -42.41 46.13 -37.58
N ASP A 496 -41.80 46.98 -38.40
CA ASP A 496 -40.47 47.53 -38.18
C ASP A 496 -40.42 48.37 -36.90
N ARG A 497 -41.45 49.19 -36.66
CA ARG A 497 -41.57 49.96 -35.42
C ARG A 497 -41.66 49.08 -34.18
N ILE A 498 -42.38 47.96 -34.23
CA ILE A 498 -42.43 47.00 -33.12
C ILE A 498 -41.03 46.40 -32.88
N LEU A 499 -40.35 45.99 -33.94
CA LEU A 499 -39.00 45.41 -33.84
C LEU A 499 -37.99 46.39 -33.24
N GLU A 500 -37.92 47.60 -33.79
CA GLU A 500 -36.89 48.58 -33.45
C GLU A 500 -37.18 49.25 -32.11
N ASN A 501 -38.40 49.76 -31.93
CA ASN A 501 -38.70 50.62 -30.79
C ASN A 501 -39.20 49.85 -29.56
N LYS A 502 -39.73 48.64 -29.73
CA LYS A 502 -40.30 47.84 -28.62
C LYS A 502 -39.45 46.63 -28.30
N MET A 503 -38.96 45.90 -29.31
CA MET A 503 -38.16 44.69 -29.12
C MET A 503 -36.64 44.94 -29.12
N GLY A 504 -36.20 46.13 -29.55
CA GLY A 504 -34.79 46.55 -29.48
C GLY A 504 -33.87 45.96 -30.56
N PHE A 505 -34.43 45.52 -31.70
CA PHE A 505 -33.64 45.06 -32.84
C PHE A 505 -33.19 46.22 -33.73
N ALA A 506 -32.04 46.11 -34.40
CA ALA A 506 -31.60 47.12 -35.36
C ALA A 506 -32.42 47.06 -36.67
N HIS A 507 -32.45 48.17 -37.42
CA HIS A 507 -33.20 48.25 -38.68
C HIS A 507 -32.81 47.14 -39.66
N LYS A 508 -33.82 46.37 -40.12
CA LYS A 508 -33.67 45.19 -41.01
C LYS A 508 -32.78 44.05 -40.49
N GLU A 509 -32.51 43.99 -39.18
CA GLU A 509 -31.72 42.90 -38.58
C GLU A 509 -32.46 41.56 -38.65
N ILE A 510 -33.78 41.57 -38.44
CA ILE A 510 -34.63 40.39 -38.40
C ILE A 510 -36.06 40.73 -38.82
N SER A 511 -36.79 39.79 -39.41
CA SER A 511 -38.22 40.00 -39.66
C SER A 511 -39.06 39.82 -38.39
N LEU A 512 -40.23 40.48 -38.30
CA LEU A 512 -41.10 40.35 -37.13
C LEU A 512 -41.56 38.89 -36.93
N LYS A 513 -41.78 38.16 -38.02
CA LYS A 513 -42.12 36.73 -37.97
C LYS A 513 -41.01 35.88 -37.33
N GLU A 514 -39.75 36.16 -37.66
CA GLU A 514 -38.61 35.44 -37.09
C GLU A 514 -38.35 35.84 -35.62
N ALA A 515 -38.53 37.12 -35.28
CA ALA A 515 -38.43 37.59 -33.90
C ALA A 515 -39.52 36.96 -33.00
N LEU A 516 -40.75 36.84 -33.50
CA LEU A 516 -41.84 36.16 -32.79
C LEU A 516 -41.57 34.65 -32.64
N LYS A 517 -41.04 33.98 -33.67
CA LYS A 517 -40.60 32.58 -33.58
C LYS A 517 -39.48 32.38 -32.55
N LYS A 518 -38.53 33.31 -32.42
CA LYS A 518 -37.51 33.27 -31.36
C LYS A 518 -38.14 33.39 -29.97
N ASN A 519 -39.13 34.26 -29.78
CA ASN A 519 -39.83 34.40 -28.50
C ASN A 519 -40.62 33.13 -28.12
N LEU A 520 -41.26 32.47 -29.09
CA LEU A 520 -41.89 31.15 -28.90
C LEU A 520 -40.90 30.07 -28.45
N GLN A 521 -39.65 30.14 -28.90
CA GLN A 521 -38.61 29.20 -28.49
C GLN A 521 -38.12 29.44 -27.06
N SER A 522 -38.27 30.68 -26.54
CA SER A 522 -37.87 31.05 -25.18
C SER A 522 -38.95 30.79 -24.12
N SER A 523 -40.24 30.86 -24.46
CA SER A 523 -41.35 30.69 -23.50
C SER A 523 -41.65 29.23 -23.12
N CYS A 524 -41.25 28.25 -23.95
CA CYS A 524 -41.30 26.83 -23.57
C CYS A 524 -40.14 26.36 -22.65
N GLN A 525 -39.37 27.29 -22.05
CA GLN A 525 -38.26 26.99 -21.12
C GLN A 525 -38.46 27.52 -19.71
N SER A 526 -39.60 28.14 -19.40
CA SER A 526 -39.99 28.56 -18.05
C SER A 526 -40.96 27.58 -17.40
#